data_AF-A0A059BK47-F1
#
_entry.id   AF-A0A059BK47-F1
#
_cell.length_a   1.000
_cell.length_b   1.000
_cell.length_c   1.000
_cell.angle_alpha   90.00
_cell.angle_beta   90.00
_cell.angle_gamma   90.00
#
_symmetry.space_group_name_H-M   'P 1'
#
loop_
_entity.id
_entity.type
_entity.pdbx_description
1 polymer ?
#
loop_
_entity_poly.entity_id
_entity_poly.type
_entity_poly.pdbx_seq_one_letter_code
_entity_poly.pdbx_strand_id
1 'polypeptide(L)' 'MRGNLTKSMGDLVHLRYLSLVGSAFEGLPQSMGNLICMDVLDLQGNLHVRVTVPNVLWKIRRSMHLHLPFNFAIKEKF' A
#
# COMPACT_ATOMS: atom_id res chain seq x y z
N MET A 1 -4.44 -12.42 -10.50
CA MET A 1 -5.00 -12.88 -9.22
C MET A 1 -5.62 -11.68 -8.53
N ARG A 2 -6.86 -11.77 -8.05
CA ARG A 2 -7.51 -10.73 -7.23
C ARG A 2 -7.37 -11.14 -5.76
N GLY A 3 -7.01 -10.20 -4.89
CA GLY A 3 -6.89 -10.47 -3.46
C GLY A 3 -6.15 -9.38 -2.70
N ASN A 4 -6.13 -9.54 -1.39
CA ASN A 4 -5.41 -8.65 -0.48
C ASN A 4 -3.93 -9.00 -0.44
N LEU A 5 -3.10 -7.96 -0.36
CA LEU A 5 -1.70 -8.12 -0.03
C LEU A 5 -1.53 -8.67 1.40
N THR A 6 -0.58 -9.58 1.56
CA THR A 6 -0.42 -10.37 2.80
C THR A 6 0.27 -9.58 3.89
N LYS A 7 0.00 -9.93 5.16
CA LYS A 7 0.61 -9.28 6.33
C LYS A 7 2.15 -9.33 6.31
N SER A 8 2.74 -10.37 5.72
CA SER A 8 4.19 -10.55 5.58
C SER A 8 4.88 -9.44 4.78
N MET A 9 4.15 -8.63 4.01
CA MET A 9 4.75 -7.46 3.37
C MET A 9 5.34 -6.47 4.37
N GLY A 10 4.78 -6.38 5.58
CA GLY A 10 5.31 -5.52 6.63
C GLY A 10 6.65 -5.99 7.21
N ASP A 11 7.10 -7.20 6.87
CA ASP A 11 8.40 -7.73 7.31
C ASP A 11 9.55 -7.22 6.43
N LEU A 12 9.22 -6.64 5.26
CA LEU A 12 10.17 -6.04 4.34
C LEU A 12 10.61 -4.64 4.82
N VAL A 13 11.05 -4.53 6.07
CA VAL A 13 11.34 -3.26 6.77
C VAL A 13 12.39 -2.39 6.06
N HIS A 14 13.25 -3.00 5.24
CA HIS A 14 14.29 -2.34 4.45
C HIS A 14 13.87 -2.01 3.00
N LEU A 15 12.64 -2.34 2.61
CA LEU A 15 12.13 -2.07 1.26
C LEU A 15 12.05 -0.56 1.03
N ARG A 16 12.67 -0.10 -0.06
CA ARG A 16 12.74 1.31 -0.45
C ARG A 16 11.82 1.68 -1.60
N TYR A 17 11.55 0.71 -2.49
CA TYR A 17 10.76 0.93 -3.69
C TYR A 17 9.75 -0.22 -3.84
N LEU A 18 8.49 0.14 -3.98
CA LEU A 18 7.42 -0.79 -4.32
C LEU A 18 6.52 -0.14 -5.38
N SER A 19 6.35 -0.83 -6.51
CA SER A 19 5.38 -0.45 -7.53
C SER A 19 4.42 -1.60 -7.78
N LEU A 20 3.12 -1.29 -7.72
CA LEU A 20 2.01 -2.20 -8.00
C LEU A 20 1.21 -1.73 -9.22
N VAL A 21 1.83 -0.94 -10.10
CA VAL A 21 1.16 -0.36 -11.26
C VAL A 21 0.52 -1.45 -12.12
N GLY A 22 -0.75 -1.26 -12.48
CA GLY A 22 -1.51 -2.21 -13.30
C GLY A 22 -1.87 -3.54 -12.62
N SER A 23 -1.46 -3.76 -11.37
CA SER A 23 -1.78 -4.97 -10.61
C SER A 23 -3.23 -4.96 -10.11
N ALA A 24 -3.88 -6.12 -10.11
CA ALA A 24 -5.26 -6.30 -9.64
C ALA A 24 -5.31 -6.70 -8.16
N PHE A 25 -5.01 -5.78 -7.24
CA PHE A 25 -5.10 -6.00 -5.79
C PHE A 25 -6.29 -5.27 -5.18
N GLU A 26 -6.89 -5.84 -4.14
CA GLU A 26 -8.14 -5.32 -3.53
C GLU A 26 -7.89 -4.60 -2.21
N GLY A 27 -6.75 -4.82 -1.58
CA GLY A 27 -6.46 -4.22 -0.29
C GLY A 27 -5.02 -4.36 0.16
N LEU A 28 -4.62 -3.41 1.00
CA LEU A 28 -3.30 -3.31 1.59
C LEU A 28 -3.35 -3.70 3.08
N PRO A 29 -2.34 -4.42 3.59
CA PRO A 29 -2.34 -4.86 4.98
C PRO A 29 -1.96 -3.71 5.92
N GLN A 30 -2.50 -3.75 7.14
CA GLN A 30 -2.15 -2.81 8.21
C GLN A 30 -0.65 -2.82 8.56
N SER A 31 0.05 -3.92 8.26
CA SER A 31 1.50 -4.06 8.47
C SER A 31 2.34 -3.22 7.49
N MET A 32 1.77 -2.60 6.45
CA MET A 32 2.52 -1.65 5.61
C MET A 32 3.06 -0.44 6.39
N GLY A 33 2.47 -0.13 7.55
CA GLY A 33 3.03 0.88 8.45
C GLY A 33 4.43 0.54 8.99
N ASN A 34 4.91 -0.70 8.81
CA ASN A 34 6.24 -1.14 9.21
C ASN A 34 7.33 -0.86 8.17
N LEU A 35 6.97 -0.41 6.96
CA LEU A 35 7.90 -0.15 5.85
C LEU A 35 8.66 1.17 6.07
N ILE A 36 9.43 1.24 7.16
CA ILE A 36 10.06 2.47 7.66
C ILE A 36 11.16 3.02 6.75
N CYS A 37 11.72 2.20 5.86
CA CYS A 37 12.75 2.60 4.89
C CYS A 37 12.18 2.93 3.50
N MET A 38 10.86 3.01 3.33
CA MET A 38 10.26 3.25 2.02
C MET A 38 10.52 4.68 1.51
N ASP A 39 11.02 4.78 0.28
CA ASP A 39 11.23 6.02 -0.45
C ASP A 39 10.13 6.25 -1.49
N VAL A 40 9.68 5.19 -2.17
CA VAL A 40 8.63 5.26 -3.21
C VAL A 40 7.62 4.13 -3.05
N LEU A 41 6.35 4.50 -2.95
CA LEU A 41 5.22 3.58 -2.90
C LEU A 41 4.22 3.96 -3.99
N ASP A 42 4.21 3.19 -5.09
CA ASP A 42 3.28 3.36 -6.20
C ASP A 42 2.17 2.31 -6.15
N LEU A 43 0.96 2.77 -5.83
CA LEU A 43 -0.24 1.95 -5.66
C LEU A 43 -1.25 2.14 -6.79
N GLN A 44 -0.85 2.67 -7.95
CA GLN A 44 -1.71 2.85 -9.13
C GLN A 44 -2.10 1.50 -9.77
N GLY A 45 -2.89 0.71 -9.04
CA GLY A 45 -3.37 -0.59 -9.46
C GLY A 45 -4.32 -0.52 -10.66
N ASN A 46 -4.94 -1.65 -10.97
CA ASN A 46 -5.89 -1.74 -12.07
C ASN A 46 -7.07 -0.77 -11.88
N LEU A 47 -7.39 0.01 -12.92
CA LEU A 47 -8.46 1.01 -12.94
C LEU A 47 -9.86 0.47 -12.59
N HIS A 48 -10.10 -0.83 -12.79
CA HIS A 48 -11.39 -1.48 -12.56
C HIS A 48 -11.50 -2.13 -11.18
N VAL A 49 -10.52 -1.92 -10.29
CA VAL A 49 -10.50 -2.51 -8.94
C VAL A 49 -10.46 -1.39 -7.91
N ARG A 50 -11.41 -1.40 -6.98
CA ARG A 50 -11.40 -0.50 -5.83
C ARG A 50 -10.48 -1.07 -4.75
N VAL A 51 -9.47 -0.31 -4.36
CA VAL A 51 -8.46 -0.71 -3.38
C VAL A 51 -8.84 -0.25 -1.97
N THR A 52 -8.75 -1.13 -0.98
CA THR A 52 -8.88 -0.78 0.43
C THR A 52 -7.52 -0.41 1.02
N VAL A 53 -7.33 0.86 1.37
CA VAL A 53 -6.09 1.41 1.92
C VAL A 53 -6.22 1.56 3.45
N PRO A 54 -5.29 1.01 4.25
CA PRO A 54 -5.28 1.16 5.70
C PRO A 54 -4.79 2.55 6.11
N ASN A 55 -5.37 3.11 7.17
CA ASN A 55 -4.90 4.38 7.76
C ASN A 55 -3.61 4.20 8.60
N VAL A 56 -2.56 3.69 7.98
CA VAL A 56 -1.24 3.45 8.57
C VAL A 56 -0.09 3.97 7.70
N LEU A 57 -0.36 4.34 6.45
CA LEU A 57 0.67 4.84 5.53
C LEU A 57 1.34 6.12 6.04
N TRP A 58 0.67 6.88 6.93
CA TRP A 58 1.25 8.04 7.62
C TRP A 58 2.43 7.69 8.52
N LYS A 59 2.59 6.42 8.94
CA LYS A 59 3.72 5.93 9.74
C LYS A 59 4.99 5.74 8.92
N ILE A 60 4.85 5.62 7.60
CA ILE A 60 5.97 5.53 6.70
C ILE A 60 6.69 6.88 6.71
N ARG A 61 8.03 6.87 6.68
CA ARG A 61 8.86 8.06 6.86
C ARG A 61 8.44 9.22 5.95
N ARG A 62 8.69 10.45 6.42
CA ARG A 62 8.31 11.71 5.77
C ARG A 62 8.80 11.91 4.32
N SER A 63 9.79 11.15 3.85
CA SER A 63 10.36 11.27 2.51
C SER A 63 9.70 10.35 1.46
N MET A 64 8.59 9.68 1.79
CA MET A 64 7.92 8.77 0.87
C MET A 64 7.19 9.53 -0.25
N HIS A 65 7.52 9.20 -1.50
CA HIS A 65 6.69 9.50 -2.66
C HIS A 65 5.55 8.47 -2.75
N LEU A 66 4.32 8.93 -2.55
CA LEU A 66 3.12 8.09 -2.56
C LEU A 66 2.27 8.39 -3.80
N HIS A 67 2.08 7.39 -4.65
CA HIS A 67 1.05 7.42 -5.68
C HIS A 67 -0.14 6.57 -5.21
N LEU A 68 -1.31 7.19 -5.09
CA LEU A 68 -2.52 6.51 -4.63
C LEU A 68 -3.16 5.71 -5.78
N PRO A 69 -3.94 4.65 -5.44
CA PRO A 69 -4.74 3.95 -6.44
C PRO A 69 -5.76 4.89 -7.10
N PHE A 70 -6.14 4.61 -8.34
CA PHE A 70 -7.15 5.39 -9.07
C PHE A 70 -8.53 5.39 -8.39
N ASN A 71 -8.90 4.27 -7.75
CA ASN A 71 -10.15 4.13 -7.00
C ASN A 71 -9.84 3.44 -5.67
N PHE A 72 -10.01 4.16 -4.55
CA PHE A 72 -9.70 3.60 -3.23
C PHE A 72 -10.71 4.00 -2.16
N ALA A 73 -10.70 3.23 -1.08
CA ALA A 73 -11.41 3.50 0.17
C ALA A 73 -10.41 3.49 1.32
N ILE A 74 -10.60 4.33 2.32
CA ILE A 74 -9.84 4.23 3.57
C ILE A 74 -10.56 3.28 4.51
N LYS A 75 -9.83 2.30 5.05
CA LYS A 75 -10.31 1.47 6.16
C LYS A 75 -9.92 2.16 7.48
N GLU A 76 -10.86 2.89 8.05
CA GLU A 76 -10.73 3.42 9.41
C GLU A 76 -10.94 2.31 10.45
N LYS A 77 -10.21 2.38 11.56
CA LYS A 77 -10.49 1.56 12.74
C LYS A 77 -11.54 2.29 13.56
N PHE A 78 -12.70 1.65 13.76
CA PHE A 78 -13.40 1.75 15.03
C PHE A 78 -12.89 0.60 15.91
#